data_AF-A0A538IRT4-F1
#
_entry.id   AF-A0A538IRT4-F1
#
_cell.length_a   1.000
_cell.length_b   1.000
_cell.length_c   1.000
_cell.angle_alpha   90.00
_cell.angle_beta   90.00
_cell.angle_gamma   90.00
#
_symmetry.space_group_name_H-M   'P 1'
#
loop_
_entity.id
_entity.type
_entity.pdbx_description
1 polymer ?
#
loop_
_entity_poly.entity_id
_entity_poly.type
_entity_poly.pdbx_seq_one_letter_code
_entity_poly.pdbx_strand_id
1 'polypeptide(L)'
;FSLVKFKELVGGGQMTIVNHTVPLALETLGYPESEIEQIVAYVNERGTILGAPALKEEHLPVFDVAVGQRAISHMGHIKMMAAAQPFISGAISKTVNMPADTTVEDVADAYTQAWRLGIKALAIYRDGSKTAQALRTDAGESKDQKSGGSADDIAQPVRRRMPKERQSITHKFSIAGHEGYITAGMYEDGSVGEIFLTDIGKEGSTLRGMMNAFATSVSIALQYGVPLETLVRKFSYMRFDPEGATGNPEIPFAKSMPDYIMRWLASRFLDVDVQEELGILTPEVRARKAAQDALMRGDTAAPPADAPPANGGNGKSKPAASALTDEPPVIPAKLQGLDLGPACGQCGGMMQRTGSCYTCSSCGNNTGCG
;
A
#
# COMPACT_ATOMS: atom_id res chain seq x y z
N PHE A 1 22.84 -7.14 11.53
CA PHE A 1 21.81 -6.23 12.04
C PHE A 1 22.13 -5.93 13.50
N SER A 2 22.03 -6.92 14.39
CA SER A 2 22.63 -6.94 15.73
C SER A 2 23.34 -8.27 15.98
N LEU A 3 24.07 -8.38 17.10
CA LEU A 3 24.72 -9.61 17.57
C LEU A 3 23.72 -10.60 18.18
N VAL A 4 22.66 -10.09 18.82
CA VAL A 4 21.51 -10.87 19.30
C VAL A 4 20.23 -10.24 18.75
N LYS A 5 19.31 -11.05 18.23
CA LYS A 5 18.05 -10.61 17.64
C LYS A 5 16.89 -11.30 18.30
N PHE A 6 15.78 -10.58 18.47
CA PHE A 6 14.51 -11.15 18.92
C PHE A 6 13.55 -11.22 17.73
N LYS A 7 13.01 -12.42 17.48
CA LYS A 7 12.00 -12.66 16.45
C LYS A 7 10.68 -13.00 17.12
N GLU A 8 9.66 -12.20 16.87
CA GLU A 8 8.30 -12.51 17.30
C GLU A 8 7.70 -13.63 16.45
N LEU A 9 7.04 -14.58 17.12
CA LEU A 9 6.40 -15.73 16.48
C LEU A 9 4.91 -15.42 16.24
N VAL A 10 4.38 -15.95 15.13
CA VAL A 10 2.98 -15.72 14.68
C VAL A 10 1.94 -16.17 15.71
N GLY A 11 2.28 -17.11 16.60
CA GLY A 11 1.42 -17.61 17.68
C GLY A 11 1.62 -16.91 19.04
N GLY A 12 2.38 -15.82 19.08
CA GLY A 12 2.85 -15.22 20.32
C GLY A 12 4.15 -15.86 20.83
N GLY A 13 4.89 -15.10 21.64
CA GLY A 13 6.22 -15.47 22.12
C GLY A 13 7.37 -14.89 21.27
N GLN A 14 8.57 -14.94 21.82
CA GLN A 14 9.79 -14.40 21.21
C GLN A 14 10.86 -15.48 21.13
N MET A 15 11.54 -15.54 19.99
CA MET A 15 12.69 -16.39 19.76
C MET A 15 13.96 -15.56 19.69
N THR A 16 14.93 -15.88 20.54
CA THR A 16 16.26 -15.24 20.52
C THR A 16 17.14 -15.94 19.49
N ILE A 17 17.76 -15.16 18.62
CA ILE A 17 18.71 -15.61 17.60
C ILE A 17 20.06 -14.94 17.91
N VAL A 18 21.05 -15.76 18.26
CA VAL A 18 22.41 -15.32 18.59
C VAL A 18 23.31 -15.46 17.37
N ASN A 19 24.22 -14.51 17.17
CA ASN A 19 25.24 -14.62 16.14
C ASN A 19 26.32 -15.66 16.51
N HIS A 20 26.27 -16.81 15.86
CA HIS A 20 27.23 -17.90 16.06
C HIS A 20 28.64 -17.62 15.51
N THR A 21 28.89 -16.50 14.83
CA THR A 21 30.23 -16.14 14.35
C THR A 21 31.05 -15.36 15.38
N VAL A 22 30.46 -14.96 16.52
CA VAL A 22 31.17 -14.23 17.58
C VAL A 22 32.35 -15.04 18.15
N PRO A 23 32.21 -16.34 18.49
CA PRO A 23 33.34 -17.15 18.94
C PRO A 23 34.48 -17.20 17.92
N LEU A 24 34.16 -17.46 16.64
CA LEU A 24 35.14 -17.54 15.55
C LEU A 24 35.94 -16.23 15.39
N ALA A 25 35.28 -15.08 15.54
CA ALA A 25 35.95 -13.79 15.49
C ALA A 25 36.90 -13.59 16.69
N LEU A 26 36.49 -14.00 17.89
CA LEU A 26 37.33 -13.92 19.09
C LEU A 26 38.53 -14.87 19.04
N GLU A 27 38.36 -16.09 18.51
CA GLU A 27 39.46 -17.02 18.23
C GLU A 27 40.49 -16.38 17.28
N THR A 28 40.01 -15.75 16.21
CA THR A 28 40.86 -15.05 15.22
C THR A 28 41.61 -13.87 15.85
N LEU A 29 40.99 -13.20 16.82
CA LEU A 29 41.60 -12.11 17.58
C LEU A 29 42.54 -12.59 18.70
N GLY A 30 42.69 -13.90 18.88
CA GLY A 30 43.65 -14.52 19.80
C GLY A 30 43.18 -14.59 21.26
N TYR A 31 41.87 -14.56 21.52
CA TYR A 31 41.34 -14.76 22.87
C TYR A 31 41.44 -16.24 23.29
N PRO A 32 41.79 -16.54 24.55
CA PRO A 32 41.75 -17.91 25.07
C PRO A 32 40.30 -18.40 25.22
N GLU A 33 40.10 -19.71 25.13
CA GLU A 33 38.78 -20.36 25.18
C GLU A 33 37.94 -19.91 26.39
N SER A 34 38.56 -19.77 27.57
CA SER A 34 37.89 -19.31 28.80
C SER A 34 37.36 -17.87 28.71
N GLU A 35 38.04 -16.96 28.01
CA GLU A 35 37.56 -15.59 27.80
C GLU A 35 36.47 -15.55 26.73
N ILE A 36 36.58 -16.40 25.69
CA ILE A 36 35.56 -16.53 24.65
C ILE A 36 34.24 -16.98 25.27
N GLU A 37 34.26 -18.02 26.10
CA GLU A 37 33.07 -18.50 26.81
C GLU A 37 32.42 -17.40 27.66
N GLN A 38 33.23 -16.61 28.38
CA GLN A 38 32.73 -15.48 29.19
C GLN A 38 32.07 -14.40 28.35
N ILE A 39 32.71 -13.99 27.24
CA ILE A 39 32.18 -12.96 26.35
C ILE A 39 30.89 -13.44 25.67
N VAL A 40 30.86 -14.69 25.21
CA VAL A 40 29.68 -15.28 24.57
C VAL A 40 28.53 -15.42 25.56
N ALA A 41 28.80 -15.87 26.79
CA ALA A 41 27.80 -15.92 27.85
C ALA A 41 27.23 -14.52 28.14
N TYR A 42 28.09 -13.50 28.25
CA TYR A 42 27.67 -12.11 28.43
C TYR A 42 26.77 -11.61 27.29
N VAL A 43 27.17 -11.85 26.04
CA VAL A 43 26.37 -11.47 24.87
C VAL A 43 25.01 -12.16 24.85
N ASN A 44 24.96 -13.45 25.19
CA ASN A 44 23.71 -14.22 25.26
C ASN A 44 22.76 -13.68 26.34
N GLU A 45 23.29 -13.27 27.48
CA GLU A 45 22.50 -12.75 28.61
C GLU A 45 22.06 -11.30 28.38
N ARG A 46 22.98 -10.44 27.96
CA ARG A 46 22.78 -8.98 27.87
C ARG A 46 22.30 -8.50 26.51
N GLY A 47 22.37 -9.33 25.48
CA GLY A 47 22.02 -8.97 24.10
C GLY A 47 23.00 -8.01 23.42
N THR A 48 24.06 -7.61 24.11
CA THR A 48 25.11 -6.68 23.63
C THR A 48 26.48 -7.18 24.03
N ILE A 49 27.49 -6.83 23.24
CA ILE A 49 28.90 -7.12 23.54
C ILE A 49 29.58 -5.98 24.30
N LEU A 50 28.92 -4.82 24.39
CA LEU A 50 29.46 -3.65 25.08
C LEU A 50 29.56 -3.93 26.57
N GLY A 51 30.75 -3.77 27.13
CA GLY A 51 31.01 -4.07 28.55
C GLY A 51 31.19 -5.56 28.86
N ALA A 52 31.32 -6.41 27.84
CA ALA A 52 31.66 -7.81 28.05
C ALA A 52 33.01 -7.94 28.81
N PRO A 53 33.08 -8.77 29.86
CA PRO A 53 34.31 -8.98 30.62
C PRO A 53 35.41 -9.54 29.71
N ALA A 54 36.66 -9.18 29.98
CA ALA A 54 37.85 -9.56 29.22
C ALA A 54 37.95 -9.03 27.77
N LEU A 55 36.88 -8.49 27.18
CA LEU A 55 36.95 -7.92 25.82
C LEU A 55 37.74 -6.60 25.81
N LYS A 56 38.80 -6.56 24.99
CA LYS A 56 39.60 -5.35 24.76
C LYS A 56 38.82 -4.33 23.94
N GLU A 57 38.90 -3.06 24.35
CA GLU A 57 38.18 -1.96 23.73
C GLU A 57 38.57 -1.75 22.25
N GLU A 58 39.85 -1.99 21.92
CA GLU A 58 40.39 -1.92 20.54
C GLU A 58 39.74 -2.93 19.59
N HIS A 59 39.16 -4.02 20.11
CA HIS A 59 38.51 -5.05 19.31
C HIS A 59 37.00 -4.81 19.12
N LEU A 60 36.40 -3.85 19.83
CA LEU A 60 34.98 -3.51 19.68
C LEU A 60 34.54 -3.21 18.23
N PRO A 61 35.32 -2.49 17.40
CA PRO A 61 34.90 -2.18 16.02
C PRO A 61 34.63 -3.43 15.15
N VAL A 62 35.23 -4.58 15.46
CA VAL A 62 34.98 -5.85 14.76
C VAL A 62 33.53 -6.31 14.90
N PHE A 63 32.90 -5.92 16.01
CA PHE A 63 31.55 -6.34 16.38
C PHE A 63 30.51 -5.23 16.19
N ASP A 64 30.86 -4.14 15.50
CA ASP A 64 29.93 -3.05 15.19
C ASP A 64 28.73 -3.56 14.36
N VAL A 65 27.57 -3.00 14.65
CA VAL A 65 26.26 -3.51 14.20
C VAL A 65 25.59 -2.54 13.23
N ALA A 66 24.45 -2.91 12.65
CA ALA A 66 23.77 -2.05 11.68
C ALA A 66 22.93 -0.94 12.33
N VAL A 67 22.47 -1.18 13.56
CA VAL A 67 21.68 -0.27 14.38
C VAL A 67 22.04 -0.47 15.86
N GLY A 68 21.88 0.55 16.69
CA GLY A 68 22.23 0.54 18.12
C GLY A 68 23.40 1.47 18.46
N GLN A 69 23.88 1.39 19.70
CA GLN A 69 24.89 2.32 20.25
C GLN A 69 26.19 2.38 19.43
N ARG A 70 26.63 1.25 18.86
CA ARG A 70 27.77 1.16 17.94
C ARG A 70 27.32 0.77 16.53
N ALA A 71 26.50 1.62 15.93
CA ALA A 71 26.07 1.45 14.55
C ALA A 71 27.19 1.82 13.57
N ILE A 72 27.39 0.99 12.54
CA ILE A 72 28.22 1.31 11.39
C ILE A 72 27.66 2.57 10.73
N SER A 73 28.52 3.56 10.51
CA SER A 73 28.10 4.82 9.87
C SER A 73 27.47 4.57 8.50
N HIS A 74 26.51 5.43 8.13
CA HIS A 74 25.87 5.38 6.80
C HIS A 74 26.90 5.51 5.66
N MET A 75 27.96 6.30 5.86
CA MET A 75 29.08 6.38 4.91
C MET A 75 29.92 5.10 4.85
N GLY A 76 30.06 4.36 5.96
CA GLY A 76 30.66 3.02 5.93
C GLY A 76 29.89 2.05 5.03
N HIS A 77 28.56 2.09 5.09
CA HIS A 77 27.72 1.31 4.17
C HIS A 77 27.90 1.73 2.71
N ILE A 78 27.87 3.04 2.43
CA ILE A 78 28.04 3.59 1.08
C ILE A 78 29.42 3.23 0.51
N LYS A 79 30.50 3.41 1.27
CA LYS A 79 31.86 3.09 0.82
C LYS A 79 32.04 1.60 0.51
N MET A 80 31.44 0.72 1.33
CA MET A 80 31.47 -0.71 1.06
C MET A 80 30.70 -1.07 -0.22
N MET A 81 29.52 -0.48 -0.42
CA MET A 81 28.76 -0.65 -1.67
C MET A 81 29.56 -0.15 -2.88
N ALA A 82 30.17 1.03 -2.77
CA ALA A 82 31.01 1.62 -3.81
C ALA A 82 32.22 0.74 -4.16
N ALA A 83 32.87 0.12 -3.17
CA ALA A 83 33.98 -0.79 -3.42
C ALA A 83 33.57 -2.04 -4.22
N ALA A 84 32.34 -2.53 -4.00
CA ALA A 84 31.81 -3.69 -4.74
C ALA A 84 31.21 -3.32 -6.11
N GLN A 85 30.69 -2.10 -6.27
CA GLN A 85 29.91 -1.68 -7.44
C GLN A 85 30.61 -1.86 -8.80
N PRO A 86 31.93 -1.66 -8.97
CA PRO A 86 32.64 -1.88 -10.24
C PRO A 86 32.56 -3.32 -10.74
N PHE A 87 32.38 -4.29 -9.85
CA PHE A 87 32.33 -5.72 -10.19
C PHE A 87 30.91 -6.22 -10.49
N ILE A 88 29.91 -5.33 -10.47
CA ILE A 88 28.50 -5.69 -10.58
C ILE A 88 27.85 -4.93 -11.74
N SER A 89 27.36 -5.68 -12.74
CA SER A 89 26.68 -5.12 -13.91
C SER A 89 25.35 -4.44 -13.55
N GLY A 90 24.60 -5.01 -12.60
CA GLY A 90 23.37 -4.44 -12.04
C GLY A 90 23.59 -3.49 -10.85
N ALA A 91 22.51 -3.16 -10.14
CA ALA A 91 22.55 -2.42 -8.89
C ALA A 91 22.66 -3.34 -7.67
N ILE A 92 23.10 -2.80 -6.53
CA ILE A 92 23.26 -3.53 -5.27
C ILE A 92 22.00 -3.38 -4.41
N SER A 93 21.37 -4.50 -4.05
CA SER A 93 20.25 -4.52 -3.08
C SER A 93 20.81 -4.53 -1.65
N LYS A 94 21.24 -3.35 -1.17
CA LYS A 94 21.78 -3.18 0.19
C LYS A 94 21.20 -1.93 0.84
N THR A 95 20.56 -2.12 1.99
CA THR A 95 20.05 -1.04 2.83
C THR A 95 21.18 -0.28 3.51
N VAL A 96 21.18 1.05 3.42
CA VAL A 96 22.00 1.96 4.23
C VAL A 96 21.21 2.33 5.47
N ASN A 97 21.58 1.77 6.62
CA ASN A 97 20.92 2.09 7.88
C ASN A 97 21.45 3.44 8.40
N MET A 98 20.55 4.24 8.95
CA MET A 98 20.84 5.56 9.50
C MET A 98 20.20 5.69 10.89
N PRO A 99 20.85 6.36 11.85
CA PRO A 99 20.29 6.62 13.18
C PRO A 99 18.96 7.37 13.17
N ALA A 100 18.18 7.28 14.25
CA ALA A 100 16.87 7.94 14.34
C ALA A 100 16.92 9.47 14.29
N ASP A 101 18.03 10.07 14.75
CA ASP A 101 18.33 11.50 14.73
C ASP A 101 18.86 12.01 13.37
N THR A 102 18.97 11.13 12.36
CA THR A 102 19.36 11.52 10.99
C THR A 102 18.39 12.56 10.41
N THR A 103 18.96 13.64 9.89
CA THR A 103 18.24 14.77 9.28
C THR A 103 17.96 14.57 7.79
N VAL A 104 17.15 15.45 7.20
CA VAL A 104 16.88 15.41 5.75
C VAL A 104 18.14 15.77 4.96
N GLU A 105 18.94 16.68 5.51
CA GLU A 105 20.22 17.11 4.95
C GLU A 105 21.23 15.95 4.91
N ASP A 106 21.31 15.15 5.97
CA ASP A 106 22.15 13.94 6.01
C ASP A 106 21.73 12.92 4.94
N VAL A 107 20.42 12.76 4.73
CA VAL A 107 19.88 11.89 3.67
C VAL A 107 20.25 12.43 2.29
N ALA A 108 20.12 13.74 2.07
CA ALA A 108 20.47 14.38 0.81
C ALA A 108 21.97 14.26 0.51
N ASP A 109 22.84 14.45 1.51
CA ASP A 109 24.28 14.21 1.36
C ASP A 109 24.54 12.73 1.04
N ALA A 110 23.91 11.79 1.74
CA ALA A 110 24.08 10.36 1.47
C ALA A 110 23.77 9.98 0.01
N TYR A 111 22.69 10.51 -0.58
CA TYR A 111 22.40 10.34 -2.01
C TYR A 111 23.47 10.97 -2.90
N THR A 112 23.94 12.17 -2.56
CA THR A 112 24.98 12.88 -3.31
C THR A 112 26.31 12.12 -3.29
N GLN A 113 26.73 11.62 -2.12
CA GLN A 113 27.96 10.84 -1.97
C GLN A 113 27.86 9.50 -2.70
N ALA A 114 26.72 8.80 -2.61
CA ALA A 114 26.50 7.55 -3.33
C ALA A 114 26.62 7.74 -4.85
N TRP A 115 26.02 8.80 -5.39
CA TRP A 115 26.14 9.16 -6.79
C TRP A 115 27.59 9.44 -7.19
N ARG A 116 28.32 10.26 -6.42
CA ARG A 116 29.75 10.56 -6.66
C ARG A 116 30.63 9.32 -6.67
N LEU A 117 30.28 8.32 -5.86
CA LEU A 117 31.00 7.05 -5.76
C LEU A 117 30.55 6.00 -6.78
N GLY A 118 29.66 6.37 -7.72
CA GLY A 118 29.22 5.50 -8.82
C GLY A 118 28.20 4.43 -8.43
N ILE A 119 27.54 4.57 -7.28
CA ILE A 119 26.48 3.65 -6.83
C ILE A 119 25.24 3.84 -7.71
N LYS A 120 24.72 2.73 -8.24
CA LYS A 120 23.60 2.75 -9.19
C LYS A 120 22.22 2.88 -8.53
N ALA A 121 22.08 2.44 -7.29
CA ALA A 121 20.85 2.57 -6.51
C ALA A 121 21.16 2.66 -5.01
N LEU A 122 20.42 3.50 -4.29
CA LEU A 122 20.58 3.69 -2.86
C LEU A 122 19.23 3.52 -2.16
N ALA A 123 19.15 2.54 -1.26
CA ALA A 123 17.99 2.32 -0.40
C ALA A 123 18.39 2.67 1.04
N ILE A 124 17.74 3.68 1.62
CA ILE A 124 17.98 4.10 3.00
C ILE A 124 16.97 3.47 3.95
N TYR A 125 17.38 3.28 5.20
CA TYR A 125 16.47 3.00 6.31
C TYR A 125 16.91 3.81 7.52
N ARG A 126 16.11 4.82 7.87
CA ARG A 126 16.30 5.57 9.12
C ARG A 126 15.63 4.82 10.25
N ASP A 127 16.34 4.57 11.34
CA ASP A 127 15.77 3.92 12.51
C ASP A 127 14.56 4.70 13.05
N GLY A 128 13.54 3.99 13.53
CA GLY A 128 12.26 4.59 13.96
C GLY A 128 11.38 5.19 12.85
N SER A 129 11.76 5.11 11.57
CA SER A 129 10.96 5.68 10.47
C SER A 129 9.70 4.88 10.09
N LYS A 130 9.52 3.67 10.65
CA LYS A 130 8.34 2.81 10.42
C LYS A 130 7.76 2.35 11.75
N THR A 131 6.44 2.34 11.85
CA THR A 131 5.67 1.99 13.06
C THR A 131 5.81 0.53 13.50
N ALA A 132 6.05 -0.39 12.56
CA ALA A 132 6.28 -1.81 12.86
C ALA A 132 7.68 -2.23 12.39
N GLN A 133 8.54 -2.63 13.33
CA GLN A 133 9.87 -3.19 13.06
C GLN A 133 9.83 -4.71 13.28
N ALA A 134 10.11 -5.49 12.24
CA ALA A 134 10.09 -6.96 12.33
C ALA A 134 11.29 -7.55 13.13
N LEU A 135 12.32 -6.74 13.38
CA LEU A 135 13.52 -7.13 14.12
C LEU A 135 13.88 -6.01 15.09
N ARG A 136 14.00 -6.35 16.37
CA ARG A 136 14.44 -5.44 17.43
C ARG A 136 15.78 -5.88 18.00
N THR A 137 16.57 -4.91 18.43
CA THR A 137 17.90 -5.12 19.02
C THR A 137 17.91 -5.12 20.54
N ASP A 138 16.82 -4.68 21.16
CA ASP A 138 16.80 -4.38 22.59
C ASP A 138 16.08 -5.52 23.31
N ALA A 139 16.83 -6.28 24.12
CA ALA A 139 16.26 -7.10 25.19
C ALA A 139 15.79 -6.17 26.29
N GLY A 140 14.58 -5.62 26.18
CA GLY A 140 13.87 -4.89 27.24
C GLY A 140 14.75 -4.22 28.30
N GLU A 141 15.40 -3.10 27.97
CA GLU A 141 15.77 -2.14 29.01
C GLU A 141 14.52 -1.33 29.35
N SER A 142 13.92 -1.66 30.48
CA SER A 142 12.99 -0.82 31.23
C SER A 142 13.71 0.46 31.65
N LYS A 143 13.85 1.41 30.73
CA LYS A 143 14.20 2.78 31.10
C LYS A 143 12.97 3.44 31.71
N ASP A 144 12.99 3.48 33.05
CA ASP A 144 12.30 4.50 33.84
C ASP A 144 12.70 5.89 33.33
N GLN A 145 11.93 6.42 32.36
CA GLN A 145 11.87 7.85 32.09
C GLN A 145 10.45 8.33 32.26
N LYS A 146 10.26 9.03 33.37
CA LYS A 146 9.16 9.98 33.61
C LYS A 146 9.17 11.04 32.52
N SER A 147 8.46 10.77 31.43
CA SER A 147 7.88 11.79 30.56
C SER A 147 6.51 11.27 30.15
N GLY A 148 5.46 11.94 30.61
CA GLY A 148 4.07 11.52 30.49
C GLY A 148 3.57 11.47 29.04
N GLY A 149 3.83 10.35 28.38
CA GLY A 149 3.07 9.86 27.25
C GLY A 149 2.75 8.40 27.55
N SER A 150 1.48 8.10 27.72
CA SER A 150 0.99 6.74 27.95
C SER A 150 1.61 5.77 26.94
N ALA A 151 2.12 4.66 27.47
CA ALA A 151 2.32 3.46 26.69
C ALA A 151 0.97 3.10 26.05
N ASP A 152 0.80 3.41 24.77
CA ASP A 152 -0.26 2.79 24.00
C ASP A 152 0.09 1.32 23.88
N ASP A 153 -0.64 0.53 24.68
CA ASP A 153 -1.01 -0.84 24.39
C ASP A 153 -0.93 -1.10 22.88
N ILE A 154 -0.28 -2.19 22.47
CA ILE A 154 -0.65 -2.82 21.22
C ILE A 154 -2.10 -3.25 21.45
N ALA A 155 -3.04 -2.35 21.14
CA ALA A 155 -4.45 -2.58 21.32
C ALA A 155 -4.76 -3.84 20.54
N GLN A 156 -5.00 -4.94 21.26
CA GLN A 156 -5.57 -6.11 20.63
C GLN A 156 -6.76 -5.61 19.83
N PRO A 157 -6.96 -6.05 18.57
CA PRO A 157 -8.06 -5.55 17.77
C PRO A 157 -9.35 -5.81 18.55
N VAL A 158 -9.92 -4.77 19.16
CA VAL A 158 -11.13 -4.86 19.97
C VAL A 158 -12.29 -4.67 19.03
N ARG A 159 -13.17 -5.66 18.98
CA ARG A 159 -14.37 -5.57 18.16
C ARG A 159 -15.27 -4.44 18.66
N ARG A 160 -15.42 -3.37 17.88
CA ARG A 160 -16.43 -2.32 18.07
C ARG A 160 -17.80 -2.86 17.61
N ARG A 161 -18.58 -3.39 18.55
CA ARG A 161 -19.93 -3.91 18.22
C ARG A 161 -20.86 -2.80 17.75
N MET A 162 -21.76 -3.12 16.83
CA MET A 162 -22.80 -2.19 16.39
C MET A 162 -23.82 -1.92 17.51
N PRO A 163 -24.33 -0.68 17.63
CA PRO A 163 -25.45 -0.37 18.48
C PRO A 163 -26.71 -1.19 18.13
N LYS A 164 -27.56 -1.44 19.14
CA LYS A 164 -28.82 -2.19 18.95
C LYS A 164 -29.75 -1.50 17.96
N GLU A 165 -29.82 -0.17 18.04
CA GLU A 165 -30.53 0.71 17.12
C GLU A 165 -29.51 1.58 16.39
N ARG A 166 -29.64 1.68 15.06
CA ARG A 166 -28.65 2.36 14.21
C ARG A 166 -29.27 2.83 12.91
N GLN A 167 -28.66 3.85 12.32
CA GLN A 167 -29.03 4.29 10.98
C GLN A 167 -28.49 3.30 9.94
N SER A 168 -29.26 3.09 8.87
CA SER A 168 -28.83 2.26 7.76
C SER A 168 -29.35 2.81 6.43
N ILE A 169 -28.61 2.52 5.36
CA ILE A 169 -29.00 2.85 3.98
C ILE A 169 -29.23 1.54 3.25
N THR A 170 -30.41 1.38 2.65
CA THR A 170 -30.74 0.22 1.83
C THR A 170 -30.79 0.61 0.35
N HIS A 171 -30.13 -0.18 -0.49
CA HIS A 171 -30.06 0.01 -1.93
C HIS A 171 -30.47 -1.26 -2.66
N LYS A 172 -31.46 -1.14 -3.54
CA LYS A 172 -31.84 -2.22 -4.46
C LYS A 172 -30.88 -2.23 -5.64
N PHE A 173 -30.36 -3.40 -5.99
CA PHE A 173 -29.52 -3.58 -7.17
C PHE A 173 -29.99 -4.72 -8.05
N SER A 174 -29.54 -4.70 -9.30
CA SER A 174 -29.69 -5.78 -10.27
C SER A 174 -28.41 -5.90 -11.09
N ILE A 175 -27.84 -7.10 -11.17
CA ILE A 175 -26.64 -7.42 -11.96
C ILE A 175 -26.98 -8.62 -12.83
N ALA A 176 -26.96 -8.43 -14.16
CA ALA A 176 -27.27 -9.51 -15.11
C ALA A 176 -28.59 -10.26 -14.82
N GLY A 177 -29.62 -9.53 -14.34
CA GLY A 177 -30.92 -10.10 -13.99
C GLY A 177 -31.03 -10.71 -12.59
N HIS A 178 -29.93 -10.75 -11.82
CA HIS A 178 -29.96 -11.09 -10.40
C HIS A 178 -30.23 -9.85 -9.56
N GLU A 179 -31.39 -9.81 -8.91
CA GLU A 179 -31.75 -8.73 -8.00
C GLU A 179 -31.33 -9.03 -6.55
N GLY A 180 -31.18 -7.98 -5.75
CA GLY A 180 -30.97 -8.06 -4.32
C GLY A 180 -30.98 -6.68 -3.69
N TYR A 181 -30.85 -6.64 -2.36
CA TYR A 181 -30.70 -5.40 -1.60
C TYR A 181 -29.41 -5.44 -0.79
N ILE A 182 -28.72 -4.30 -0.76
CA ILE A 182 -27.60 -4.04 0.14
C ILE A 182 -28.11 -3.13 1.24
N THR A 183 -27.96 -3.52 2.50
CA THR A 183 -28.25 -2.67 3.65
C THR A 183 -26.94 -2.39 4.39
N ALA A 184 -26.48 -1.14 4.39
CA ALA A 184 -25.28 -0.71 5.11
C ALA A 184 -25.68 -0.06 6.43
N GLY A 185 -25.26 -0.66 7.55
CA GLY A 185 -25.45 -0.12 8.90
C GLY A 185 -24.29 0.80 9.29
N MET A 186 -24.61 1.96 9.85
CA MET A 186 -23.63 2.98 10.20
C MET A 186 -23.48 3.13 11.72
N TYR A 187 -22.28 3.50 12.15
CA TYR A 187 -22.03 4.04 13.48
C TYR A 187 -22.55 5.48 13.60
N GLU A 188 -22.58 6.01 14.82
CA GLU A 188 -23.00 7.40 15.08
C GLU A 188 -22.10 8.44 14.41
N ASP A 189 -20.85 8.09 14.11
CA ASP A 189 -19.88 8.93 13.38
C ASP A 189 -20.08 8.92 11.85
N GLY A 190 -21.08 8.20 11.35
CA GLY A 190 -21.38 8.07 9.93
C GLY A 190 -20.53 7.03 9.19
N SER A 191 -19.55 6.40 9.84
CA SER A 191 -18.77 5.32 9.24
C SER A 191 -19.59 4.03 9.14
N VAL A 192 -19.36 3.26 8.08
CA VAL A 192 -20.03 1.96 7.90
C VAL A 192 -19.41 0.91 8.82
N GLY A 193 -20.25 0.18 9.56
CA GLY A 193 -19.82 -0.87 10.48
C GLY A 193 -20.28 -2.26 10.09
N GLU A 194 -21.29 -2.38 9.23
CA GLU A 194 -21.74 -3.68 8.73
C GLU A 194 -22.55 -3.56 7.46
N ILE A 195 -22.64 -4.67 6.74
CA ILE A 195 -23.46 -4.82 5.54
C ILE A 195 -24.28 -6.10 5.62
N PHE A 196 -25.52 -6.01 5.15
CA PHE A 196 -26.39 -7.16 4.93
C PHE A 196 -26.80 -7.22 3.47
N LEU A 197 -26.98 -8.45 3.01
CA LEU A 197 -27.48 -8.73 1.68
C LEU A 197 -28.78 -9.51 1.82
N THR A 198 -29.87 -8.95 1.31
CA THR A 198 -31.20 -9.58 1.35
C THR A 198 -31.72 -9.82 -0.06
N ASP A 199 -32.59 -10.83 -0.18
CA ASP A 199 -33.24 -11.26 -1.44
C ASP A 199 -32.29 -11.59 -2.59
N ILE A 200 -31.05 -11.98 -2.28
CA ILE A 200 -30.12 -12.49 -3.30
C ILE A 200 -30.43 -13.96 -3.59
N GLY A 201 -30.96 -14.21 -4.78
CA GLY A 201 -31.24 -15.55 -5.27
C GLY A 201 -32.35 -16.27 -4.49
N LYS A 202 -32.59 -17.55 -4.83
CA LYS A 202 -33.60 -18.36 -4.15
C LYS A 202 -33.11 -18.78 -2.76
N GLU A 203 -34.06 -19.00 -1.86
CA GLU A 203 -33.79 -19.57 -0.54
C GLU A 203 -33.05 -20.92 -0.66
N GLY A 204 -32.02 -21.12 0.17
CA GLY A 204 -31.16 -22.31 0.14
C GLY A 204 -30.13 -22.36 -0.99
N SER A 205 -30.04 -21.33 -1.86
CA SER A 205 -29.05 -21.33 -2.94
C SER A 205 -27.62 -21.06 -2.44
N THR A 206 -26.64 -21.69 -3.11
CA THR A 206 -25.20 -21.47 -2.85
C THR A 206 -24.83 -19.99 -2.95
N LEU A 207 -25.40 -19.27 -3.92
CA LEU A 207 -25.17 -17.85 -4.12
C LEU A 207 -25.59 -17.03 -2.89
N ARG A 208 -26.79 -17.26 -2.35
CA ARG A 208 -27.26 -16.61 -1.11
C ARG A 208 -26.34 -16.92 0.06
N GLY A 209 -25.95 -18.18 0.22
CA GLY A 209 -25.03 -18.62 1.28
C GLY A 209 -23.66 -17.94 1.21
N MET A 210 -23.04 -17.94 0.03
CA MET A 210 -21.74 -17.31 -0.21
C MET A 210 -21.79 -15.80 -0.01
N MET A 211 -22.84 -15.14 -0.48
CA MET A 211 -23.00 -13.69 -0.31
C MET A 211 -23.25 -13.31 1.15
N ASN A 212 -24.04 -14.08 1.90
CA ASN A 212 -24.21 -13.87 3.34
C ASN A 212 -22.91 -14.08 4.11
N ALA A 213 -22.12 -15.11 3.76
CA ALA A 213 -20.81 -15.33 4.37
C ALA A 213 -19.84 -14.19 4.07
N PHE A 214 -19.84 -13.68 2.83
CA PHE A 214 -19.06 -12.52 2.41
C PHE A 214 -19.46 -11.26 3.19
N ALA A 215 -20.76 -10.92 3.23
CA ALA A 215 -21.27 -9.77 3.95
C ALA A 215 -20.96 -9.82 5.46
N THR A 216 -21.08 -11.02 6.06
CA THR A 216 -20.73 -11.26 7.46
C THR A 216 -19.24 -11.04 7.71
N SER A 217 -18.38 -11.56 6.83
CA SER A 217 -16.92 -11.42 6.94
C SER A 217 -16.48 -9.96 6.81
N VAL A 218 -17.06 -9.23 5.86
CA VAL A 218 -16.83 -7.78 5.67
C VAL A 218 -17.28 -6.99 6.90
N SER A 219 -18.46 -7.30 7.44
CA SER A 219 -18.98 -6.66 8.65
C SER A 219 -18.08 -6.90 9.86
N ILE A 220 -17.59 -8.12 10.05
CA ILE A 220 -16.64 -8.43 11.12
C ILE A 220 -15.34 -7.64 10.92
N ALA A 221 -14.80 -7.61 9.70
CA ALA A 221 -13.58 -6.85 9.40
C ALA A 221 -13.73 -5.36 9.73
N LEU A 222 -14.83 -4.73 9.32
CA LEU A 222 -15.13 -3.33 9.65
C LEU A 222 -15.23 -3.11 11.17
N GLN A 223 -15.88 -4.03 11.90
CA GLN A 223 -16.00 -3.95 13.37
C GLN A 223 -14.68 -4.14 14.11
N TYR A 224 -13.66 -4.74 13.48
CA TYR A 224 -12.29 -4.82 14.00
C TYR A 224 -11.39 -3.69 13.50
N GLY A 225 -11.96 -2.66 12.85
CA GLY A 225 -11.23 -1.46 12.44
C GLY A 225 -10.48 -1.58 11.12
N VAL A 226 -10.77 -2.60 10.29
CA VAL A 226 -10.21 -2.65 8.93
C VAL A 226 -10.78 -1.46 8.12
N PRO A 227 -9.93 -0.59 7.54
CA PRO A 227 -10.41 0.55 6.75
C PRO A 227 -11.24 0.10 5.56
N LEU A 228 -12.39 0.73 5.34
CA LEU A 228 -13.29 0.41 4.21
C LEU A 228 -12.55 0.44 2.87
N GLU A 229 -11.71 1.46 2.65
CA GLU A 229 -10.92 1.60 1.42
C GLU A 229 -10.06 0.36 1.13
N THR A 230 -9.47 -0.26 2.16
CA THR A 230 -8.69 -1.49 2.01
C THR A 230 -9.53 -2.63 1.46
N LEU A 231 -10.74 -2.81 1.99
CA LEU A 231 -11.68 -3.84 1.54
C LEU A 231 -12.14 -3.55 0.11
N VAL A 232 -12.53 -2.30 -0.16
CA VAL A 232 -12.99 -1.86 -1.48
C VAL A 232 -11.94 -2.14 -2.54
N ARG A 233 -10.68 -1.72 -2.32
CA ARG A 233 -9.58 -1.95 -3.27
C ARG A 233 -9.29 -3.42 -3.52
N LYS A 234 -9.52 -4.30 -2.53
CA LYS A 234 -9.26 -5.74 -2.66
C LYS A 234 -10.34 -6.50 -3.42
N PHE A 235 -11.59 -6.07 -3.30
CA PHE A 235 -12.73 -6.78 -3.88
C PHE A 235 -13.27 -6.12 -5.16
N SER A 236 -12.95 -4.86 -5.41
CA SER A 236 -13.28 -4.20 -6.68
C SER A 236 -12.59 -4.90 -7.85
N TYR A 237 -13.30 -5.01 -8.96
CA TYR A 237 -12.89 -5.71 -10.19
C TYR A 237 -12.58 -7.21 -10.05
N MET A 238 -12.92 -7.83 -8.91
CA MET A 238 -12.93 -9.29 -8.82
C MET A 238 -13.95 -9.83 -9.83
N ARG A 239 -13.53 -10.82 -10.63
CA ARG A 239 -14.28 -11.29 -11.79
C ARG A 239 -14.81 -12.70 -11.61
N PHE A 240 -16.14 -12.84 -11.59
CA PHE A 240 -16.84 -14.12 -11.63
C PHE A 240 -18.36 -13.87 -11.74
N ASP A 241 -19.11 -14.91 -12.14
CA ASP A 241 -20.54 -14.79 -12.34
C ASP A 241 -21.33 -14.60 -11.03
N PRO A 242 -22.37 -13.73 -11.02
CA PRO A 242 -22.88 -12.98 -12.17
C PRO A 242 -22.08 -11.68 -12.44
N GLU A 243 -21.58 -11.55 -13.67
CA GLU A 243 -21.06 -10.29 -14.23
C GLU A 243 -22.05 -9.70 -15.24
N GLY A 244 -22.12 -8.36 -15.33
CA GLY A 244 -22.95 -7.72 -16.35
C GLY A 244 -23.34 -6.29 -16.06
N ALA A 245 -24.22 -5.78 -16.92
CA ALA A 245 -24.81 -4.46 -16.76
C ALA A 245 -25.66 -4.38 -15.49
N THR A 246 -25.71 -3.18 -14.91
CA THR A 246 -26.49 -2.90 -13.71
C THR A 246 -27.49 -1.77 -13.95
N GLY A 247 -28.52 -1.69 -13.10
CA GLY A 247 -29.46 -0.57 -13.10
C GLY A 247 -28.94 0.72 -12.45
N ASN A 248 -27.73 0.71 -11.88
CA ASN A 248 -27.17 1.87 -11.20
C ASN A 248 -26.35 2.73 -12.18
N PRO A 249 -26.73 3.99 -12.44
CA PRO A 249 -26.00 4.85 -13.36
C PRO A 249 -24.59 5.20 -12.86
N GLU A 250 -24.33 5.17 -11.54
CA GLU A 250 -22.99 5.38 -10.99
C GLU A 250 -22.06 4.18 -11.26
N ILE A 251 -22.63 2.98 -11.42
CA ILE A 251 -21.90 1.72 -11.62
C ILE A 251 -22.56 0.94 -12.78
N PRO A 252 -22.40 1.37 -14.05
CA PRO A 252 -23.18 0.80 -15.16
C PRO A 252 -22.88 -0.67 -15.44
N PHE A 253 -21.70 -1.17 -15.05
CA PHE A 253 -21.26 -2.54 -15.28
C PHE A 253 -20.52 -3.09 -14.06
N ALA A 254 -20.84 -4.31 -13.65
CA ALA A 254 -20.19 -5.05 -12.56
C ALA A 254 -19.48 -6.32 -13.07
N LYS A 255 -18.31 -6.63 -12.51
CA LYS A 255 -17.52 -7.83 -12.80
C LYS A 255 -17.86 -9.01 -11.89
N SER A 256 -18.55 -8.75 -10.79
CA SER A 256 -19.14 -9.73 -9.88
C SER A 256 -20.04 -9.02 -8.87
N MET A 257 -20.74 -9.78 -8.03
CA MET A 257 -21.49 -9.19 -6.90
C MET A 257 -20.59 -8.47 -5.88
N PRO A 258 -19.48 -9.05 -5.37
CA PRO A 258 -18.58 -8.32 -4.46
C PRO A 258 -18.01 -7.05 -5.04
N ASP A 259 -17.64 -7.05 -6.32
CA ASP A 259 -17.18 -5.86 -7.03
C ASP A 259 -18.23 -4.74 -6.98
N TYR A 260 -19.48 -5.06 -7.32
CA TYR A 260 -20.57 -4.09 -7.27
C TYR A 260 -20.83 -3.58 -5.85
N ILE A 261 -20.94 -4.49 -4.87
CA ILE A 261 -21.23 -4.14 -3.47
C ILE A 261 -20.16 -3.18 -2.94
N MET A 262 -18.90 -3.45 -3.22
CA MET A 262 -17.77 -2.67 -2.73
C MET A 262 -17.67 -1.31 -3.42
N ARG A 263 -17.89 -1.25 -4.73
CA ARG A 263 -17.97 0.03 -5.44
C ARG A 263 -19.19 0.85 -5.03
N TRP A 264 -20.30 0.22 -4.68
CA TRP A 264 -21.46 0.93 -4.12
C TRP A 264 -21.17 1.49 -2.73
N LEU A 265 -20.51 0.74 -1.84
CA LEU A 265 -20.06 1.26 -0.55
C LEU A 265 -19.09 2.44 -0.73
N ALA A 266 -18.15 2.32 -1.67
CA ALA A 266 -17.22 3.40 -1.99
C ALA A 266 -17.93 4.67 -2.47
N SER A 267 -19.00 4.55 -3.26
CA SER A 267 -19.76 5.70 -3.75
C SER A 267 -20.51 6.45 -2.64
N ARG A 268 -20.69 5.83 -1.47
CA ARG A 268 -21.40 6.41 -0.31
C ARG A 268 -20.47 6.87 0.81
N PHE A 269 -19.33 6.19 1.00
CA PHE A 269 -18.51 6.35 2.21
C PHE A 269 -17.05 6.74 1.96
N LEU A 270 -16.59 6.80 0.70
CA LEU A 270 -15.20 7.18 0.37
C LEU A 270 -15.16 8.46 -0.44
N ASP A 271 -13.99 9.12 -0.42
CA ASP A 271 -13.77 10.39 -1.10
C ASP A 271 -13.80 10.27 -2.63
N VAL A 272 -14.07 11.40 -3.28
CA VAL A 272 -14.23 11.54 -4.74
C VAL A 272 -13.01 11.03 -5.51
N ASP A 273 -11.80 11.20 -4.97
CA ASP A 273 -10.57 10.70 -5.59
C ASP A 273 -10.55 9.18 -5.70
N VAL A 274 -10.95 8.49 -4.62
CA VAL A 274 -11.06 7.03 -4.62
C VAL A 274 -12.20 6.59 -5.54
N GLN A 275 -13.32 7.33 -5.56
CA GLN A 275 -14.43 7.04 -6.46
C GLN A 275 -14.02 7.11 -7.93
N GLU A 276 -13.27 8.15 -8.33
CA GLU A 276 -12.77 8.29 -9.69
C GLU A 276 -11.79 7.17 -10.06
N GLU A 277 -10.85 6.84 -9.17
CA GLU A 277 -9.88 5.75 -9.37
C GLU A 277 -10.58 4.40 -9.62
N LEU A 278 -11.68 4.14 -8.89
CA LEU A 278 -12.51 2.94 -9.03
C LEU A 278 -13.52 3.02 -10.19
N GLY A 279 -13.44 4.06 -11.02
CA GLY A 279 -14.33 4.25 -12.17
C GLY A 279 -15.80 4.41 -11.80
N ILE A 280 -16.10 4.88 -10.58
CA ILE A 280 -17.47 5.12 -10.11
C ILE A 280 -17.92 6.48 -10.63
N LEU A 281 -19.05 6.52 -11.32
CA LEU A 281 -19.55 7.70 -12.02
C LEU A 281 -20.58 8.44 -11.17
N THR A 282 -20.21 8.83 -9.95
CA THR A 282 -21.06 9.70 -9.12
C THR A 282 -21.25 11.07 -9.79
N PRO A 283 -22.29 11.85 -9.43
CA PRO A 283 -22.51 13.17 -10.01
C PRO A 283 -21.27 14.08 -9.92
N GLU A 284 -20.55 14.00 -8.80
CA GLU A 284 -19.34 14.78 -8.56
C GLU A 284 -18.16 14.33 -9.44
N VAL A 285 -17.91 13.02 -9.55
CA VAL A 285 -16.89 12.48 -10.48
C VAL A 285 -17.22 12.84 -11.93
N ARG A 286 -18.50 12.79 -12.33
CA ARG A 286 -18.91 13.22 -13.67
C ARG A 286 -18.68 14.70 -13.90
N ALA A 287 -18.99 15.55 -12.92
CA ALA A 287 -18.72 16.98 -13.01
C ALA A 287 -17.22 17.26 -13.15
N ARG A 288 -16.38 16.55 -12.38
CA ARG A 288 -14.91 16.66 -12.48
C ARG A 288 -14.39 16.23 -13.85
N LYS A 289 -14.84 15.09 -14.36
CA LYS A 289 -14.48 14.63 -15.71
C LYS A 289 -14.93 15.58 -16.80
N ALA A 290 -16.15 16.11 -16.70
CA ALA A 290 -16.65 17.10 -17.65
C ALA A 290 -15.82 18.40 -17.62
N ALA A 291 -15.41 18.86 -16.44
CA ALA A 291 -14.54 20.02 -16.29
C ALA A 291 -13.13 19.77 -16.86
N GLN A 292 -12.55 18.59 -16.62
CA GLN A 292 -11.27 18.19 -17.22
C GLN A 292 -11.37 18.08 -18.74
N ASP A 293 -12.43 17.47 -19.27
CA ASP A 293 -12.68 17.38 -20.70
C ASP A 293 -12.86 18.77 -21.34
N ALA A 294 -13.53 19.70 -20.65
CA ALA A 294 -13.68 21.09 -21.12
C ALA A 294 -12.32 21.84 -21.15
N LEU A 295 -11.49 21.65 -20.12
CA LEU A 295 -10.12 22.20 -20.07
C LEU A 295 -9.25 21.62 -21.19
N MET A 296 -9.36 20.32 -21.46
CA MET A 296 -8.61 19.64 -22.53
C MET A 296 -9.11 20.00 -23.93
N ARG A 297 -10.39 20.37 -24.08
CA ARG A 297 -10.97 20.81 -25.36
C ARG A 297 -10.73 22.29 -25.66
N GLY A 298 -10.21 23.07 -24.71
CA GLY A 298 -9.75 24.44 -24.97
C GLY A 298 -10.86 25.41 -25.40
N ASP A 299 -12.08 25.24 -24.91
CA ASP A 299 -13.16 26.20 -25.17
C ASP A 299 -13.21 27.23 -24.04
N THR A 300 -12.44 28.31 -24.15
CA THR A 300 -12.79 29.58 -23.50
C THR A 300 -13.98 30.18 -24.25
N ALA A 301 -15.18 29.66 -24.01
CA ALA A 301 -16.42 30.28 -24.45
C ALA A 301 -17.33 30.51 -23.24
N ALA A 302 -17.54 31.79 -22.94
CA ALA A 302 -18.53 32.31 -22.00
C ALA A 302 -19.95 31.77 -22.29
N PRO A 303 -20.90 31.81 -21.34
CA PRO A 303 -22.22 31.19 -21.51
C PRO A 303 -22.99 31.84 -22.68
N PRO A 304 -23.90 31.09 -23.35
CA PRO A 304 -24.41 31.48 -24.65
C PRO A 304 -25.47 32.58 -24.52
N ALA A 305 -25.32 33.62 -25.34
CA ALA A 305 -26.43 34.46 -25.79
C ALA A 305 -26.82 34.02 -27.21
N ASP A 306 -28.12 34.03 -27.46
CA ASP A 306 -28.86 33.49 -28.61
C ASP A 306 -28.26 33.77 -30.01
N ALA A 307 -28.29 32.77 -30.91
CA ALA A 307 -28.78 32.77 -32.32
C ALA A 307 -28.31 31.48 -33.10
N PRO A 308 -28.80 31.16 -34.34
CA PRO A 308 -29.47 29.89 -34.69
C PRO A 308 -28.62 28.95 -35.59
N PRO A 309 -29.13 27.77 -36.02
CA PRO A 309 -28.28 26.70 -36.53
C PRO A 309 -27.92 26.86 -38.00
N ALA A 310 -26.68 26.52 -38.36
CA ALA A 310 -26.24 26.36 -39.75
C ALA A 310 -25.46 25.05 -39.94
N ASN A 311 -25.83 24.35 -41.02
CA ASN A 311 -25.40 23.03 -41.46
C ASN A 311 -23.90 22.92 -41.83
N GLY A 312 -23.36 21.72 -41.56
CA GLY A 312 -22.70 20.81 -42.52
C GLY A 312 -21.45 21.27 -43.28
N GLY A 313 -20.33 20.56 -43.08
CA GLY A 313 -19.20 20.58 -44.03
C GLY A 313 -17.96 19.82 -43.57
N ASN A 314 -17.69 18.68 -44.20
CA ASN A 314 -16.46 17.88 -44.10
C ASN A 314 -15.18 18.69 -44.46
N GLY A 315 -14.10 18.51 -43.69
CA GLY A 315 -12.75 19.00 -44.03
C GLY A 315 -11.66 18.03 -43.58
N LYS A 316 -10.86 17.56 -44.53
CA LYS A 316 -9.78 16.57 -44.39
C LYS A 316 -8.53 17.09 -43.68
N SER A 317 -7.76 16.12 -43.18
CA SER A 317 -6.52 16.10 -42.41
C SER A 317 -5.26 16.76 -43.02
N LYS A 318 -4.27 17.08 -42.16
CA LYS A 318 -2.79 16.97 -42.37
C LYS A 318 -2.00 17.06 -41.03
N PRO A 319 -0.69 16.65 -40.97
CA PRO A 319 -0.09 15.95 -39.82
C PRO A 319 0.93 16.73 -38.95
N ALA A 320 1.42 16.00 -37.93
CA ALA A 320 2.30 16.26 -36.78
C ALA A 320 3.52 17.20 -36.91
N ALA A 321 3.84 17.93 -35.83
CA ALA A 321 5.01 17.67 -34.97
C ALA A 321 5.28 18.78 -33.92
N SER A 322 5.88 18.35 -32.80
CA SER A 322 6.63 19.11 -31.76
C SER A 322 5.87 19.88 -30.68
N ALA A 323 5.72 19.22 -29.52
CA ALA A 323 6.04 19.79 -28.22
C ALA A 323 6.44 18.65 -27.27
N LEU A 324 7.74 18.55 -27.00
CA LEU A 324 8.30 17.83 -25.87
C LEU A 324 8.14 18.74 -24.65
N THR A 325 7.48 18.27 -23.59
CA THR A 325 7.73 18.71 -22.21
C THR A 325 7.57 17.55 -21.23
N ASP A 326 8.43 17.58 -20.22
CA ASP A 326 8.69 16.60 -19.18
C ASP A 326 7.53 16.45 -18.17
N GLU A 327 6.89 15.28 -18.13
CA GLU A 327 6.35 14.64 -16.91
C GLU A 327 5.80 13.23 -17.28
N PRO A 328 6.09 12.16 -16.51
CA PRO A 328 5.75 10.80 -16.92
C PRO A 328 4.29 10.47 -16.55
N PRO A 329 3.50 9.79 -17.40
CA PRO A 329 2.21 9.31 -16.95
C PRO A 329 2.42 8.14 -15.99
N VAL A 330 1.80 8.31 -14.82
CA VAL A 330 1.69 7.39 -13.69
C VAL A 330 1.38 5.97 -14.17
N ILE A 331 2.25 5.02 -13.85
CA ILE A 331 2.07 3.59 -14.14
C ILE A 331 1.05 3.02 -13.15
N PRO A 332 -0.13 2.51 -13.59
CA PRO A 332 -1.05 1.81 -12.68
C PRO A 332 -0.46 0.50 -12.18
N ALA A 333 -0.85 0.13 -10.96
CA ALA A 333 -0.35 -1.05 -10.25
C ALA A 333 -0.48 -2.35 -11.07
N LYS A 334 0.65 -3.04 -11.25
CA LYS A 334 0.74 -4.38 -11.85
C LYS A 334 0.00 -5.41 -11.00
N LEU A 335 -1.14 -5.89 -11.49
CA LEU A 335 -1.58 -7.26 -11.23
C LEU A 335 -0.94 -8.14 -12.32
N GLN A 336 -0.16 -9.14 -11.92
CA GLN A 336 0.68 -9.96 -12.81
C GLN A 336 -0.01 -10.31 -14.14
N GLY A 337 0.56 -9.81 -15.25
CA GLY A 337 0.25 -10.26 -16.62
C GLY A 337 -0.74 -9.41 -17.44
N LEU A 338 -1.35 -8.37 -16.87
CA LEU A 338 -2.25 -7.47 -17.60
C LEU A 338 -1.74 -6.02 -17.51
N ASP A 339 -1.36 -5.42 -18.64
CA ASP A 339 -1.20 -3.96 -18.75
C ASP A 339 -2.59 -3.33 -18.63
N LEU A 340 -3.01 -3.05 -17.40
CA LEU A 340 -4.28 -2.41 -17.06
C LEU A 340 -4.20 -0.92 -17.44
N GLY A 341 -5.18 -0.46 -18.22
CA GLY A 341 -5.38 0.93 -18.59
C GLY A 341 -6.29 1.68 -17.62
N PRO A 342 -6.53 2.98 -17.87
CA PRO A 342 -7.46 3.78 -17.08
C PRO A 342 -8.88 3.19 -17.12
N ALA A 343 -9.73 3.58 -16.16
CA ALA A 343 -11.13 3.19 -16.17
C ALA A 343 -11.85 3.79 -17.40
N CYS A 344 -12.73 2.99 -18.03
CA CYS A 344 -13.47 3.40 -19.22
C CYS A 344 -14.35 4.61 -18.93
N GLY A 345 -14.19 5.69 -19.70
CA GLY A 345 -15.01 6.90 -19.56
C GLY A 345 -16.50 6.69 -19.82
N GLN A 346 -16.88 5.64 -20.55
CA GLN A 346 -18.28 5.36 -20.89
C GLN A 346 -18.99 4.48 -19.86
N CYS A 347 -18.32 3.45 -19.32
CA CYS A 347 -18.97 2.46 -18.45
C CYS A 347 -18.23 2.18 -17.13
N GLY A 348 -17.12 2.87 -16.85
CA GLY A 348 -16.27 2.64 -15.68
C GLY A 348 -15.51 1.32 -15.67
N GLY A 349 -15.65 0.50 -16.73
CA GLY A 349 -15.00 -0.80 -16.85
C GLY A 349 -13.49 -0.66 -17.05
N MET A 350 -12.71 -1.54 -16.44
CA MET A 350 -11.25 -1.53 -16.57
C MET A 350 -10.84 -1.75 -18.03
N MET A 351 -10.09 -0.80 -18.59
CA MET A 351 -9.63 -0.92 -19.96
C MET A 351 -8.35 -1.75 -20.03
N GLN A 352 -8.21 -2.52 -21.10
CA GLN A 352 -7.03 -3.34 -21.36
C GLN A 352 -6.28 -2.78 -22.56
N ARG A 353 -4.94 -2.78 -22.48
CA ARG A 353 -4.10 -2.34 -23.59
C ARG A 353 -4.32 -3.23 -24.81
N THR A 354 -4.66 -2.64 -25.95
CA THR A 354 -4.83 -3.29 -27.25
C THR A 354 -3.99 -2.53 -28.27
N GLY A 355 -2.75 -2.95 -28.49
CA GLY A 355 -1.80 -2.21 -29.32
C GLY A 355 -1.38 -0.87 -28.69
N SER A 356 -1.59 0.23 -29.41
CA SER A 356 -1.30 1.60 -28.94
C SER A 356 -2.46 2.27 -28.19
N CYS A 357 -3.63 1.64 -28.12
CA CYS A 357 -4.81 2.20 -27.45
C CYS A 357 -5.33 1.26 -26.37
N TYR A 358 -6.40 1.66 -25.70
CA TYR A 358 -7.08 0.86 -24.70
C TYR A 358 -8.48 0.50 -25.18
N THR A 359 -8.88 -0.75 -24.95
CA THR A 359 -10.24 -1.25 -25.24
C THR A 359 -10.91 -1.68 -23.95
N CYS A 360 -12.15 -1.25 -23.74
CA CYS A 360 -12.96 -1.67 -22.62
C CYS A 360 -13.61 -3.03 -22.92
N SER A 361 -13.23 -4.06 -22.18
CA SER A 361 -13.85 -5.40 -22.28
C SER A 361 -15.32 -5.43 -21.86
N SER A 362 -15.80 -4.42 -21.12
CA SER A 362 -17.18 -4.36 -20.62
C SER A 362 -18.18 -3.79 -21.63
N CYS A 363 -17.81 -2.75 -22.39
CA CYS A 363 -18.75 -2.04 -23.28
C CYS A 363 -18.24 -1.86 -24.72
N GLY A 364 -17.04 -2.37 -25.04
CA GLY A 364 -16.46 -2.26 -26.38
C GLY A 364 -15.91 -0.88 -26.73
N ASN A 365 -16.01 0.11 -25.84
CA ASN A 365 -15.45 1.44 -26.07
C ASN A 365 -13.92 1.39 -26.18
N ASN A 366 -13.34 2.18 -27.06
CA ASN A 366 -11.90 2.27 -27.22
C ASN A 366 -11.44 3.73 -27.15
N THR A 367 -10.17 3.96 -26.79
CA THR A 367 -9.58 5.31 -26.75
C THR A 367 -9.20 5.84 -28.13
N GLY A 368 -9.79 5.33 -29.22
CA GLY A 368 -9.50 5.69 -30.60
C GLY A 368 -8.25 4.99 -31.14
N CYS A 369 -8.39 3.73 -31.54
CA CYS A 369 -7.45 3.14 -32.50
C CYS A 369 -7.96 3.48 -33.90
N GLY A 370 -7.16 4.25 -34.65
CA GLY A 370 -7.40 4.52 -36.07
C GLY A 370 -7.31 3.28 -36.92
#